data_AF-A0A843FWM4-F1
#
_entry.id   AF-A0A843FWM4-F1
#
_cell.length_a   1.000
_cell.length_b   1.000
_cell.length_c   1.000
_cell.angle_alpha   90.00
_cell.angle_beta   90.00
_cell.angle_gamma   90.00
#
_symmetry.space_group_name_H-M   'P 1'
#
loop_
_entity.id
_entity.type
_entity.pdbx_description
1 polymer ?
#
loop_
_entity_poly.entity_id
_entity_poly.type
_entity_poly.pdbx_seq_one_letter_code
_entity_poly.pdbx_strand_id
1 'polypeptide(L)'
;MRYPAVAGRFYPLQRNELLDQIEWCFEHPLGPGRIGDCGNARRIRGALVPHAGYQCSGMNAAHAFKAIAEDGKPDAYIVIGPDHHGVPFDAVLCSDSYLTPLGECKVHEKIAAKLAQSITDSPNAHRFEHSIEVEVPFLQYIDPDARIVPIIMRRQDIDSAKRLGQKIREACEGYDVVVIASSDLSHYIPKETAEKLDM
;
A
#
# COMPACT_ATOMS: atom_id res chain seq x y z
N MET A 1 -2.54 -0.58 18.02
CA MET A 1 -2.17 -1.70 17.13
C MET A 1 -3.39 -2.10 16.31
N ARG A 2 -3.24 -2.20 14.99
CA ARG A 2 -4.27 -2.59 14.03
C ARG A 2 -4.10 -4.07 13.64
N TYR A 3 -5.10 -4.90 13.92
CA TYR A 3 -5.06 -6.35 13.63
C TYR A 3 -5.49 -6.65 12.17
N PRO A 4 -5.02 -7.76 11.57
CA PRO A 4 -5.40 -8.12 10.20
C PRO A 4 -6.91 -8.40 10.11
N ALA A 5 -7.58 -7.80 9.13
CA ALA A 5 -9.01 -7.96 8.89
C ALA A 5 -9.31 -8.98 7.78
N VAL A 6 -8.34 -9.22 6.88
CA VAL A 6 -8.54 -10.08 5.71
C VAL A 6 -7.53 -11.22 5.56
N ALA A 7 -6.64 -11.42 6.54
CA ALA A 7 -5.81 -12.63 6.62
C ALA A 7 -6.68 -13.90 6.68
N GLY A 8 -6.34 -14.91 5.86
CA GLY A 8 -7.14 -16.11 5.61
C GLY A 8 -8.21 -15.95 4.53
N ARG A 9 -8.39 -14.75 3.96
CA ARG A 9 -9.37 -14.48 2.89
C ARG A 9 -8.72 -13.87 1.65
N PHE A 10 -7.97 -12.78 1.81
CA PHE A 10 -7.30 -12.09 0.69
C PHE A 10 -5.87 -12.59 0.50
N TYR A 11 -5.25 -13.03 1.58
CA TYR A 11 -3.92 -13.64 1.62
C TYR A 11 -3.89 -14.67 2.77
N PRO A 12 -2.96 -15.64 2.78
CA PRO A 12 -2.93 -16.69 3.79
C PRO A 12 -2.76 -16.18 5.24
N LEU A 13 -3.37 -16.88 6.20
CA LEU A 13 -3.27 -16.53 7.62
C LEU A 13 -1.95 -16.97 8.26
N GLN A 14 -1.34 -18.04 7.73
CA GLN A 14 -0.09 -18.59 8.27
C GLN A 14 1.13 -17.95 7.62
N ARG A 15 2.17 -17.69 8.42
CA ARG A 15 3.38 -17.00 7.97
C ARG A 15 4.02 -17.64 6.73
N ASN A 16 4.27 -18.95 6.77
CA ASN A 16 4.98 -19.63 5.69
C ASN A 16 4.13 -19.68 4.42
N GLU A 17 2.83 -19.99 4.55
CA GLU A 17 1.90 -19.96 3.41
C GLU A 17 1.83 -18.57 2.78
N LEU A 18 1.87 -17.50 3.58
CA LEU A 18 1.89 -16.13 3.09
C LEU A 18 3.19 -15.83 2.32
N LEU A 19 4.35 -16.26 2.83
CA LEU A 19 5.62 -16.12 2.11
C LEU A 19 5.57 -16.88 0.78
N ASP A 20 5.14 -18.14 0.80
CA ASP A 20 5.02 -18.96 -0.41
C ASP A 20 4.06 -18.31 -1.44
N GLN A 21 2.93 -17.74 -0.97
CA GLN A 21 1.98 -17.05 -1.84
C GLN A 21 2.56 -15.75 -2.42
N ILE A 22 3.35 -15.00 -1.65
CA ILE A 22 4.05 -13.80 -2.14
C ILE A 22 5.10 -14.21 -3.17
N GLU A 23 5.96 -15.17 -2.87
CA GLU A 23 6.97 -15.71 -3.80
C GLU A 23 6.32 -16.22 -5.09
N TRP A 24 5.20 -16.94 -4.98
CA TRP A 24 4.39 -17.34 -6.13
C TRP A 24 3.93 -16.14 -6.96
N CYS A 25 3.50 -15.02 -6.34
CA CYS A 25 3.13 -13.82 -7.09
C CYS A 25 4.31 -13.23 -7.87
N PHE A 26 5.52 -13.27 -7.32
CA PHE A 26 6.73 -12.82 -8.03
C PHE A 26 7.10 -13.78 -9.16
N GLU A 27 7.11 -15.09 -8.91
CA GLU A 27 7.63 -16.10 -9.85
C GLU A 27 6.60 -16.65 -10.84
N HIS A 28 5.30 -16.36 -10.66
CA HIS A 28 4.27 -16.76 -11.60
C HIS A 28 4.60 -16.24 -13.02
N PRO A 29 4.20 -16.93 -14.12
CA PRO A 29 4.40 -16.45 -15.48
C PRO A 29 3.87 -15.04 -15.81
N LEU A 30 2.96 -14.50 -14.98
CA LEU A 30 2.45 -13.12 -15.08
C LEU A 30 3.14 -12.15 -14.12
N GLY A 31 3.92 -12.66 -13.16
CA GLY A 31 4.72 -11.88 -12.23
C GLY A 31 6.03 -11.40 -12.87
N PRO A 32 6.77 -10.53 -12.17
CA PRO A 32 8.00 -9.94 -12.69
C PRO A 32 9.26 -10.82 -12.52
N GLY A 33 9.11 -12.03 -11.97
CA GLY A 33 10.21 -12.89 -11.54
C GLY A 33 10.83 -12.46 -10.21
N ARG A 34 11.87 -13.20 -9.80
CA ARG A 34 12.63 -12.96 -8.56
C ARG A 34 13.14 -11.52 -8.48
N ILE A 35 13.14 -10.97 -7.27
CA ILE A 35 13.73 -9.66 -6.97
C ILE A 35 15.25 -9.76 -7.13
N GLY A 36 15.83 -8.84 -7.89
CA GLY A 36 17.28 -8.70 -8.04
C GLY A 36 17.92 -8.03 -6.83
N ASP A 37 19.12 -7.48 -7.05
CA ASP A 37 19.85 -6.79 -5.99
C ASP A 37 19.14 -5.49 -5.60
N CYS A 38 19.09 -5.21 -4.29
CA CYS A 38 18.60 -3.93 -3.78
C CYS A 38 19.54 -2.80 -4.23
N GLY A 39 19.03 -1.88 -5.03
CA GLY A 39 19.76 -0.70 -5.48
C GLY A 39 19.74 0.44 -4.46
N ASN A 40 20.25 1.60 -4.89
CA ASN A 40 20.28 2.85 -4.12
C ASN A 40 19.93 4.08 -4.99
N ALA A 41 19.25 3.86 -6.12
CA ALA A 41 18.97 4.90 -7.10
C ALA A 41 17.86 5.86 -6.64
N ARG A 42 16.90 5.36 -5.86
CA ARG A 42 15.82 6.13 -5.23
C ARG A 42 15.11 7.10 -6.19
N ARG A 43 14.80 6.62 -7.40
CA ARG A 43 14.09 7.36 -8.46
C ARG A 43 12.58 7.21 -8.39
N ILE A 44 12.06 6.11 -7.86
CA ILE A 44 10.62 5.85 -7.76
C ILE A 44 10.05 6.68 -6.61
N ARG A 45 9.09 7.55 -6.94
CA ARG A 45 8.39 8.41 -5.96
C ARG A 45 6.99 7.91 -5.62
N GLY A 46 6.43 7.07 -6.48
CA GLY A 46 5.17 6.41 -6.18
C GLY A 46 4.81 5.30 -7.17
N ALA A 47 3.80 4.52 -6.79
CA ALA A 47 3.26 3.40 -7.55
C ALA A 47 1.75 3.33 -7.37
N LEU A 48 1.06 2.83 -8.40
CA LEU A 48 -0.34 2.41 -8.33
C LEU A 48 -0.35 0.88 -8.16
N VAL A 49 -1.05 0.37 -7.16
CA VAL A 49 -1.03 -1.06 -6.81
C VAL A 49 -2.46 -1.58 -6.57
N PRO A 50 -2.85 -2.72 -7.16
CA PRO A 50 -4.18 -3.29 -6.96
C PRO A 50 -4.31 -4.03 -5.63
N HIS A 51 -5.50 -4.00 -5.03
CA HIS A 51 -5.75 -4.49 -3.67
C HIS A 51 -6.79 -5.62 -3.54
N ALA A 52 -7.10 -6.30 -4.64
CA ALA A 52 -7.83 -7.56 -4.58
C ALA A 52 -7.02 -8.66 -3.84
N GLY A 53 -7.63 -9.85 -3.66
CA GLY A 53 -6.91 -10.99 -3.09
C GLY A 53 -5.71 -11.43 -3.95
N TYR A 54 -4.66 -11.97 -3.32
CA TYR A 54 -3.37 -12.24 -3.97
C TYR A 54 -3.47 -13.17 -5.18
N GLN A 55 -4.41 -14.12 -5.17
CA GLN A 55 -4.68 -14.99 -6.32
C GLN A 55 -5.12 -14.21 -7.58
N CYS A 56 -5.78 -13.06 -7.40
CA CYS A 56 -6.32 -12.26 -8.49
C CYS A 56 -5.34 -11.14 -8.90
N SER A 57 -4.81 -10.38 -7.94
CA SER A 57 -4.06 -9.15 -8.20
C SER A 57 -2.59 -9.22 -7.79
N GLY A 58 -2.18 -10.22 -7.01
CA GLY A 58 -0.86 -10.26 -6.38
C GLY A 58 0.29 -10.28 -7.40
N MET A 59 0.11 -10.94 -8.55
CA MET A 59 1.09 -10.95 -9.64
C MET A 59 1.32 -9.55 -10.22
N ASN A 60 0.26 -8.75 -10.36
CA ASN A 60 0.34 -7.37 -10.83
C ASN A 60 0.98 -6.46 -9.78
N ALA A 61 0.61 -6.64 -8.50
CA ALA A 61 1.21 -5.92 -7.39
C ALA A 61 2.73 -6.20 -7.28
N ALA A 62 3.16 -7.45 -7.51
CA ALA A 62 4.56 -7.84 -7.46
C ALA A 62 5.45 -7.03 -8.42
N HIS A 63 4.96 -6.61 -9.59
CA HIS A 63 5.72 -5.74 -10.52
C HIS A 63 6.14 -4.42 -9.85
N ALA A 64 5.21 -3.76 -9.17
CA ALA A 64 5.48 -2.51 -8.47
C ALA A 64 6.46 -2.72 -7.30
N PHE A 65 6.21 -3.75 -6.48
CA PHE A 65 7.06 -4.04 -5.33
C PHE A 65 8.47 -4.49 -5.71
N LYS A 66 8.64 -5.24 -6.80
CA LYS A 66 9.97 -5.57 -7.33
C LYS A 66 10.72 -4.30 -7.74
N ALA A 67 10.08 -3.44 -8.53
CA ALA A 67 10.71 -2.21 -9.00
C ALA A 67 11.11 -1.30 -7.83
N ILE A 68 10.25 -1.19 -6.81
CA ILE A 68 10.55 -0.45 -5.57
C ILE A 68 11.76 -1.06 -4.85
N ALA A 69 11.80 -2.39 -4.69
CA ALA A 69 12.89 -3.08 -4.01
C ALA A 69 14.24 -2.87 -4.72
N GLU A 70 14.27 -3.00 -6.05
CA GLU A 70 15.47 -2.85 -6.88
C GLU A 70 15.91 -1.37 -7.00
N ASP A 71 15.01 -0.40 -6.86
CA ASP A 71 15.34 1.03 -6.83
C ASP A 71 15.98 1.46 -5.49
N GLY A 72 15.73 0.70 -4.42
CA GLY A 72 16.29 0.86 -3.08
C GLY A 72 15.23 1.10 -2.00
N LYS A 73 15.62 1.10 -0.72
CA LYS A 73 14.66 1.25 0.40
C LYS A 73 14.46 2.72 0.80
N PRO A 74 13.20 3.24 0.83
CA PRO A 74 12.90 4.56 1.40
C PRO A 74 12.95 4.57 2.93
N ASP A 75 12.87 5.76 3.53
CA ASP A 75 12.62 5.94 4.95
C ASP A 75 11.18 5.55 5.34
N ALA A 76 10.22 5.74 4.44
CA ALA A 76 8.82 5.37 4.66
C ALA A 76 8.01 5.12 3.36
N TYR A 77 6.95 4.33 3.51
CA TYR A 77 5.95 4.08 2.48
C TYR A 77 4.63 4.74 2.86
N ILE A 78 4.16 5.72 2.08
CA ILE A 78 2.85 6.35 2.29
C ILE A 78 1.82 5.51 1.55
N VAL A 79 0.98 4.77 2.26
CA VAL A 79 0.00 3.87 1.62
C VAL A 79 -1.38 4.50 1.70
N ILE A 80 -1.91 4.89 0.54
CA ILE A 80 -3.20 5.56 0.40
C ILE A 80 -4.19 4.58 -0.21
N GLY A 81 -5.22 4.20 0.54
CA GLY A 81 -6.30 3.34 0.05
C GLY A 81 -7.64 4.08 0.00
N PRO A 82 -8.58 3.64 -0.85
CA PRO A 82 -9.95 4.14 -0.82
C PRO A 82 -10.65 3.82 0.50
N ASP A 83 -11.84 4.37 0.66
CA ASP A 83 -12.76 4.04 1.75
C ASP A 83 -13.86 3.09 1.28
N HIS A 84 -13.86 1.85 1.78
CA HIS A 84 -14.92 0.87 1.53
C HIS A 84 -15.99 0.83 2.62
N HIS A 85 -15.82 1.58 3.72
CA HIS A 85 -16.62 1.47 4.93
C HIS A 85 -17.39 2.74 5.32
N GLY A 86 -17.14 3.87 4.64
CA GLY A 86 -17.93 5.09 4.79
C GLY A 86 -17.48 5.97 5.96
N VAL A 87 -16.19 6.28 6.07
CA VAL A 87 -15.63 7.16 7.12
C VAL A 87 -16.17 8.60 6.98
N PRO A 88 -16.44 9.36 8.06
CA PRO A 88 -17.10 10.66 7.95
C PRO A 88 -16.18 11.82 7.49
N PHE A 89 -14.92 11.54 7.14
CA PHE A 89 -13.90 12.53 6.76
C PHE A 89 -13.43 12.33 5.31
N ASP A 90 -12.83 13.36 4.70
CA ASP A 90 -12.27 13.26 3.36
C ASP A 90 -11.04 12.33 3.30
N ALA A 91 -10.23 12.33 4.36
CA ALA A 91 -9.11 11.42 4.56
C ALA A 91 -8.90 11.13 6.05
N VAL A 92 -8.37 9.95 6.37
CA VAL A 92 -8.14 9.48 7.75
C VAL A 92 -6.79 8.78 7.85
N LEU A 93 -5.92 9.28 8.75
CA LEU A 93 -4.63 8.69 9.10
C LEU A 93 -4.82 7.52 10.08
N CYS A 94 -3.88 6.58 10.10
CA CYS A 94 -3.68 5.65 11.20
C CYS A 94 -2.27 5.79 11.78
N SER A 95 -2.16 6.15 13.05
CA SER A 95 -0.87 6.16 13.77
C SER A 95 -0.47 4.82 14.38
N ASP A 96 -1.36 3.83 14.36
CA ASP A 96 -1.12 2.50 14.91
C ASP A 96 -0.32 1.61 13.94
N SER A 97 0.65 0.85 14.46
CA SER A 97 1.29 -0.26 13.71
C SER A 97 0.27 -1.29 13.21
N TYR A 98 0.58 -1.92 12.09
CA TYR A 98 -0.23 -2.97 11.47
C TYR A 98 0.36 -4.33 11.83
N LEU A 99 -0.46 -5.23 12.35
CA LEU A 99 -0.10 -6.63 12.52
C LEU A 99 -0.49 -7.41 11.26
N THR A 100 0.44 -8.23 10.76
CA THR A 100 0.21 -9.23 9.71
C THR A 100 0.74 -10.59 10.17
N PRO A 101 0.52 -11.68 9.42
CA PRO A 101 1.19 -12.95 9.69
C PRO A 101 2.73 -12.88 9.59
N LEU A 102 3.28 -11.86 8.92
CA LEU A 102 4.73 -11.63 8.86
C LEU A 102 5.26 -10.87 10.08
N GLY A 103 4.38 -10.43 10.98
CA GLY A 103 4.71 -9.68 12.19
C GLY A 103 4.21 -8.24 12.14
N GLU A 104 4.72 -7.41 13.06
CA GLU A 104 4.38 -5.99 13.12
C GLU A 104 5.07 -5.20 12.00
N CYS A 105 4.29 -4.42 11.25
CA CYS A 105 4.78 -3.35 10.40
C CYS A 105 4.53 -2.01 11.10
N LYS A 106 5.61 -1.29 11.39
CA LYS A 106 5.57 -0.07 12.20
C LYS A 106 5.15 1.14 11.37
N VAL A 107 4.50 2.10 12.01
CA VAL A 107 4.26 3.41 11.40
C VAL A 107 5.52 4.28 11.48
N HIS A 108 5.73 5.15 10.48
CA HIS A 108 6.75 6.20 10.55
C HIS A 108 6.27 7.36 11.44
N GLU A 109 6.57 7.29 12.73
CA GLU A 109 6.03 8.15 13.79
C GLU A 109 6.15 9.65 13.51
N LYS A 110 7.29 10.14 12.99
CA LYS A 110 7.50 11.57 12.76
C LYS A 110 6.64 12.13 11.62
N ILE A 111 6.42 11.33 10.57
CA ILE A 111 5.58 11.73 9.44
C ILE A 111 4.11 11.67 9.87
N ALA A 112 3.71 10.58 10.54
CA ALA A 112 2.36 10.43 11.07
C ALA A 112 2.00 11.57 12.04
N ALA A 113 2.89 11.91 12.98
CA ALA A 113 2.67 13.00 13.93
C ALA A 113 2.50 14.37 13.23
N LYS A 114 3.23 14.63 12.14
CA LYS A 114 3.08 15.86 11.34
C LYS A 114 1.76 15.87 10.57
N LEU A 115 1.36 14.74 9.97
CA LEU A 115 0.07 14.61 9.29
C LEU A 115 -1.13 14.73 10.24
N ALA A 116 -1.03 14.17 11.45
CA ALA A 116 -2.08 14.21 12.47
C ALA A 116 -2.48 15.64 12.89
N GLN A 117 -1.63 16.64 12.63
CA GLN A 117 -1.96 18.06 12.85
C GLN A 117 -2.99 18.61 11.85
N SER A 118 -3.20 17.92 10.72
CA SER A 118 -4.04 18.41 9.61
C SER A 118 -4.96 17.35 8.99
N ILE A 119 -4.85 16.09 9.42
CA ILE A 119 -5.66 14.95 9.00
C ILE A 119 -6.14 14.25 10.27
N THR A 120 -7.43 13.90 10.32
CA THR A 120 -7.97 13.12 11.44
C THR A 120 -7.24 11.79 11.54
N ASP A 121 -6.66 11.52 12.71
CA ASP A 121 -6.08 10.22 13.05
C ASP A 121 -7.13 9.36 13.76
N SER A 122 -7.47 8.22 13.17
CA SER A 122 -8.45 7.28 13.73
C SER A 122 -8.11 5.85 13.34
N PRO A 123 -7.32 5.14 14.17
CA PRO A 123 -7.06 3.71 13.96
C PRO A 123 -8.32 2.85 13.82
N ASN A 124 -9.42 3.24 14.47
CA ASN A 124 -10.71 2.55 14.36
C ASN A 124 -11.29 2.58 12.94
N ALA A 125 -11.04 3.65 12.18
CA ALA A 125 -11.49 3.75 10.79
C ALA A 125 -10.78 2.71 9.87
N HIS A 126 -9.56 2.34 10.24
CA HIS A 126 -8.73 1.39 9.50
C HIS A 126 -8.94 -0.07 9.92
N ARG A 127 -9.80 -0.32 10.92
CA ARG A 127 -9.97 -1.64 11.54
C ARG A 127 -10.44 -2.71 10.56
N PHE A 128 -11.31 -2.35 9.62
CA PHE A 128 -11.88 -3.29 8.64
C PHE A 128 -11.46 -2.98 7.20
N GLU A 129 -10.86 -1.82 6.97
CA GLU A 129 -10.39 -1.42 5.64
C GLU A 129 -9.23 -2.31 5.21
N HIS A 130 -9.33 -2.84 3.99
CA HIS A 130 -8.45 -3.88 3.47
C HIS A 130 -7.49 -3.35 2.41
N SER A 131 -7.85 -2.27 1.70
CA SER A 131 -7.07 -1.75 0.58
C SER A 131 -5.62 -1.42 0.95
N ILE A 132 -5.40 -0.91 2.17
CA ILE A 132 -4.06 -0.66 2.71
C ILE A 132 -3.43 -1.95 3.25
N GLU A 133 -4.20 -2.79 3.95
CA GLU A 133 -3.70 -4.00 4.61
C GLU A 133 -3.04 -4.96 3.63
N VAL A 134 -3.62 -5.18 2.45
CA VAL A 134 -3.12 -6.17 1.49
C VAL A 134 -1.75 -5.79 0.91
N GLU A 135 -1.37 -4.52 0.96
CA GLU A 135 -0.04 -4.06 0.52
C GLU A 135 1.05 -4.29 1.59
N VAL A 136 0.66 -4.40 2.87
CA VAL A 136 1.60 -4.46 3.99
C VAL A 136 2.48 -5.72 3.95
N PRO A 137 1.98 -6.94 3.67
CA PRO A 137 2.85 -8.11 3.57
C PRO A 137 3.85 -8.02 2.42
N PHE A 138 3.48 -7.45 1.26
CA PHE A 138 4.43 -7.21 0.17
C PHE A 138 5.53 -6.25 0.60
N LEU A 139 5.19 -5.16 1.30
CA LEU A 139 6.16 -4.22 1.87
C LEU A 139 7.12 -4.91 2.86
N GLN A 140 6.59 -5.70 3.79
CA GLN A 140 7.41 -6.46 4.74
C GLN A 140 8.30 -7.52 4.06
N TYR A 141 7.87 -8.04 2.90
CA TYR A 141 8.65 -9.00 2.13
C TYR A 141 9.84 -8.33 1.42
N ILE A 142 9.61 -7.17 0.77
CA ILE A 142 10.69 -6.45 0.07
C ILE A 142 11.58 -5.64 1.01
N ASP A 143 11.04 -5.24 2.15
CA ASP A 143 11.74 -4.49 3.18
C ASP A 143 11.28 -4.94 4.59
N PRO A 144 12.03 -5.85 5.24
CA PRO A 144 11.68 -6.36 6.58
C PRO A 144 11.57 -5.28 7.67
N ASP A 145 12.17 -4.11 7.47
CA ASP A 145 12.14 -2.97 8.40
C ASP A 145 11.17 -1.86 7.96
N ALA A 146 10.32 -2.14 6.96
CA ALA A 146 9.42 -1.17 6.34
C ALA A 146 8.64 -0.35 7.39
N ARG A 147 8.63 0.96 7.17
CA ARG A 147 7.79 1.91 7.92
C ARG A 147 6.69 2.45 7.03
N ILE A 148 5.45 2.30 7.46
CA ILE A 148 4.29 2.75 6.69
C ILE A 148 3.67 4.03 7.25
N VAL A 149 2.90 4.73 6.42
CA VAL A 149 2.00 5.81 6.84
C VAL A 149 0.64 5.57 6.15
N PRO A 150 -0.29 4.86 6.83
CA PRO A 150 -1.59 4.48 6.28
C PRO A 150 -2.55 5.67 6.22
N ILE A 151 -3.14 5.91 5.05
CA ILE A 151 -4.15 6.97 4.86
C ILE A 151 -5.32 6.43 4.07
N ILE A 152 -6.51 6.43 4.67
CA ILE A 152 -7.76 6.22 3.93
C ILE A 152 -8.12 7.53 3.24
N MET A 153 -8.47 7.48 1.96
CA MET A 153 -8.95 8.63 1.18
C MET A 153 -10.36 8.34 0.68
N ARG A 154 -11.36 8.95 1.32
CA ARG A 154 -12.77 8.79 0.94
C ARG A 154 -13.15 9.66 -0.24
N ARG A 155 -12.81 10.95 -0.17
CA ARG A 155 -13.18 11.92 -1.19
C ARG A 155 -12.08 12.01 -2.24
N GLN A 156 -12.31 11.40 -3.40
CA GLN A 156 -11.28 11.15 -4.43
C GLN A 156 -11.33 12.12 -5.63
N ASP A 157 -11.96 13.29 -5.49
CA ASP A 157 -11.87 14.33 -6.53
C ASP A 157 -10.47 14.98 -6.60
N ILE A 158 -10.17 15.63 -7.73
CA ILE A 158 -8.85 16.21 -8.02
C ILE A 158 -8.42 17.23 -6.95
N ASP A 159 -9.34 18.05 -6.44
CA ASP A 159 -8.99 19.08 -5.46
C ASP A 159 -8.68 18.46 -4.10
N SER A 160 -9.43 17.43 -3.72
CA SER A 160 -9.15 16.62 -2.52
C SER A 160 -7.81 15.89 -2.63
N ALA A 161 -7.50 15.30 -3.78
CA ALA A 161 -6.21 14.68 -4.05
C ALA A 161 -5.04 15.67 -3.95
N LYS A 162 -5.17 16.86 -4.55
CA LYS A 162 -4.16 17.92 -4.46
C LYS A 162 -3.94 18.38 -3.02
N ARG A 163 -5.02 18.60 -2.26
CA ARG A 163 -4.93 18.98 -0.85
C ARG A 163 -4.22 17.92 -0.01
N LEU A 164 -4.57 16.64 -0.19
CA LEU A 164 -3.91 15.55 0.52
C LEU A 164 -2.43 15.44 0.12
N GLY A 165 -2.13 15.49 -1.18
CA GLY A 165 -0.76 15.45 -1.70
C GLY A 165 0.12 16.59 -1.17
N GLN A 166 -0.42 17.80 -1.02
CA GLN A 166 0.29 18.91 -0.40
C GLN A 166 0.65 18.62 1.06
N LYS A 167 -0.32 18.13 1.86
CA LYS A 167 -0.08 17.76 3.27
C LYS A 167 0.98 16.66 3.39
N ILE A 168 0.94 15.65 2.52
CA ILE A 168 1.93 14.57 2.48
C ILE A 168 3.31 15.13 2.14
N ARG A 169 3.43 15.97 1.10
CA ARG A 169 4.69 16.60 0.71
C ARG A 169 5.30 17.37 1.87
N GLU A 170 4.51 18.21 2.55
CA GLU A 170 4.97 18.99 3.70
C GLU A 170 5.38 18.06 4.85
N ALA A 171 4.60 17.01 5.13
CA ALA A 171 4.90 16.08 6.22
C ALA A 171 6.18 15.25 5.99
N CYS A 172 6.49 14.94 4.73
CA CYS A 172 7.63 14.11 4.34
C CYS A 172 8.91 14.92 4.07
N GLU A 173 8.91 16.24 4.28
CA GLU A 173 10.10 17.07 4.09
C GLU A 173 11.31 16.54 4.89
N GLY A 174 12.40 16.26 4.19
CA GLY A 174 13.62 15.68 4.78
C GLY A 174 13.64 14.14 4.88
N TYR A 175 12.60 13.45 4.42
CA TYR A 175 12.54 11.99 4.31
C TYR A 175 12.42 11.55 2.86
N ASP A 176 13.09 10.46 2.51
CA ASP A 176 12.87 9.77 1.25
C ASP A 176 11.68 8.82 1.38
N VAL A 177 10.65 9.01 0.55
CA VAL A 177 9.40 8.26 0.65
C VAL A 177 8.93 7.74 -0.70
N VAL A 178 8.17 6.65 -0.68
CA VAL A 178 7.42 6.15 -1.83
C VAL A 178 5.92 6.21 -1.50
N VAL A 179 5.14 6.84 -2.38
CA VAL A 179 3.68 6.89 -2.26
C VAL A 179 3.06 5.72 -3.01
N ILE A 180 2.34 4.86 -2.30
CA ILE A 180 1.58 3.74 -2.86
C ILE A 180 0.11 4.15 -2.89
N ALA A 181 -0.41 4.38 -4.09
CA ALA A 181 -1.84 4.52 -4.33
C ALA A 181 -2.42 3.13 -4.52
N SER A 182 -3.16 2.65 -3.53
CA SER A 182 -3.85 1.37 -3.58
C SER A 182 -5.18 1.54 -4.31
N SER A 183 -5.30 0.97 -5.51
CA SER A 183 -6.50 1.05 -6.34
C SER A 183 -6.57 -0.13 -7.29
N ASP A 184 -7.75 -0.76 -7.33
CA ASP A 184 -8.12 -1.57 -8.48
C ASP A 184 -8.53 -0.66 -9.66
N LEU A 185 -8.49 -1.20 -10.87
CA LEU A 185 -8.99 -0.53 -12.08
C LEU A 185 -10.42 -1.00 -12.38
N SER A 186 -10.78 -1.21 -13.64
CA SER A 186 -12.17 -1.54 -13.99
C SER A 186 -12.62 -2.91 -13.46
N HIS A 187 -13.74 -2.93 -12.74
CA HIS A 187 -14.40 -4.16 -12.26
C HIS A 187 -15.44 -4.73 -13.24
N TYR A 188 -15.84 -3.97 -14.27
CA TYR A 188 -17.03 -4.28 -15.07
C TYR A 188 -16.81 -4.26 -16.59
N ILE A 189 -15.62 -3.85 -17.02
CA ILE A 189 -15.33 -3.68 -18.44
C ILE A 189 -14.40 -4.83 -18.87
N PRO A 190 -14.77 -5.62 -19.90
CA PRO A 190 -13.87 -6.62 -20.47
C PRO A 190 -12.55 -5.99 -20.89
N LYS A 191 -11.45 -6.74 -20.75
CA LYS A 191 -10.09 -6.25 -21.01
C LYS A 191 -9.96 -5.50 -22.35
N GLU A 192 -10.51 -6.05 -23.45
CA GLU A 192 -10.38 -5.38 -24.76
C GLU A 192 -11.11 -4.03 -24.84
N THR A 193 -12.12 -3.83 -23.99
CA THR A 193 -12.84 -2.55 -23.91
C THR A 193 -12.10 -1.57 -22.99
N ALA A 194 -11.51 -2.05 -21.88
CA ALA A 194 -10.68 -1.23 -21.01
C ALA A 194 -9.46 -0.68 -21.76
N GLU A 195 -8.76 -1.53 -22.52
CA GLU A 195 -7.61 -1.13 -23.34
C GLU A 195 -7.94 -0.01 -24.34
N LYS A 196 -9.17 0.03 -24.87
CA LYS A 196 -9.61 1.10 -25.79
C LYS A 196 -9.95 2.41 -25.08
N LEU A 197 -10.32 2.36 -23.80
CA LEU A 197 -10.65 3.53 -23.00
C LEU A 197 -9.40 4.15 -22.36
N ASP A 198 -8.36 3.35 -22.15
CA ASP A 198 -7.07 3.77 -21.59
C ASP A 198 -6.15 4.47 -22.61
N MET A 199 -6.43 4.32 -23.92
CA MET A 199 -5.71 4.98 -25.04
C MET A 199 -6.32 6.32 -25.43
#